data_AF-A0A973GGA4-F1
#
_entry.id   AF-A0A973GGA4-F1
#
_cell.length_a   1.000
_cell.length_b   1.000
_cell.length_c   1.000
_cell.angle_alpha   90.00
_cell.angle_beta   90.00
_cell.angle_gamma   90.00
#
_symmetry.space_group_name_H-M   'P 1'
#
loop_
_entity.id
_entity.type
_entity.pdbx_description
1 polymer ?
#
loop_
_entity_poly.entity_id
_entity_poly.type
_entity_poly.pdbx_seq_one_letter_code
_entity_poly.pdbx_strand_id
1 'polypeptide(L)'
;MRRKTPQEKKQLSLEKDRRNSYGENIKASRKAIPAAKARVNRANRRADTVALTDALGSTDEHLATTAEDAVKGRRRKVWRKVPDEPLGMKLARRQGNDGELSFDPSPRNWH
;
A
#
# COMPACT_ATOMS: atom_id res chain seq x y z
N MET A 1 10.51 25.85 -13.95
CA MET A 1 9.83 24.58 -14.33
C MET A 1 9.60 24.59 -15.84
N ARG A 2 10.13 23.63 -16.61
CA ARG A 2 9.98 23.59 -18.08
C ARG A 2 8.53 23.27 -18.46
N ARG A 3 7.95 24.02 -19.40
CA ARG A 3 6.59 23.77 -19.89
C ARG A 3 6.61 22.51 -20.77
N LYS A 4 5.75 21.55 -20.43
CA LYS A 4 5.65 20.28 -21.17
C LYS A 4 4.95 20.48 -22.50
N THR A 5 5.43 19.80 -23.54
CA THR A 5 4.78 19.76 -24.85
C THR A 5 3.46 18.98 -24.75
N PRO A 6 2.52 19.16 -25.71
CA PRO A 6 1.31 18.34 -25.78
C PRO A 6 1.61 16.83 -25.80
N GLN A 7 2.68 16.41 -26.49
CA GLN A 7 3.11 15.02 -26.58
C GLN A 7 3.59 14.49 -25.22
N GLU A 8 4.43 15.25 -24.52
CA GLU A 8 4.90 14.92 -23.16
C GLU A 8 3.73 14.84 -22.17
N LYS A 9 2.74 15.73 -22.29
CA LYS A 9 1.52 15.67 -21.47
C LYS A 9 0.70 14.41 -21.76
N LYS A 10 0.57 14.02 -23.04
CA LYS A 10 -0.16 12.81 -23.43
C LYS A 10 0.51 11.56 -22.89
N GLN A 11 1.84 11.46 -23.03
CA GLN A 11 2.61 10.34 -22.49
C GLN A 11 2.41 10.20 -20.96
N LEU A 12 2.56 11.31 -20.24
CA LEU A 12 2.35 11.31 -18.79
C LEU A 12 0.91 10.94 -18.39
N SER A 13 -0.08 11.33 -19.19
CA SER A 13 -1.46 10.93 -18.96
C SER A 13 -1.62 9.41 -19.08
N LEU A 14 -1.04 8.79 -20.10
CA LEU A 14 -1.09 7.33 -20.30
C LEU A 14 -0.41 6.55 -19.17
N GLU A 15 0.69 7.08 -18.62
CA GLU A 15 1.47 6.46 -17.53
C GLU A 15 0.88 6.71 -16.13
N LYS A 16 0.30 7.89 -15.89
CA LYS A 16 -0.09 8.35 -14.55
C LYS A 16 -1.59 8.37 -14.29
N ASP A 17 -2.44 8.53 -15.32
CA ASP A 17 -3.89 8.37 -15.13
C ASP A 17 -4.18 6.89 -14.87
N ARG A 18 -4.85 6.60 -13.76
CA ARG A 18 -5.10 5.23 -13.29
C ARG A 18 -6.58 4.91 -13.39
N ARG A 19 -6.91 3.73 -13.90
CA ARG A 19 -8.28 3.24 -14.06
C ARG A 19 -8.44 1.96 -13.27
N ASN A 20 -9.49 1.93 -12.46
CA ASN A 20 -9.92 0.68 -11.85
C ASN A 20 -10.35 -0.29 -12.97
N SER A 21 -9.56 -1.33 -13.17
CA SER A 21 -9.80 -2.42 -14.13
C SER A 21 -10.38 -3.67 -13.47
N TYR A 22 -10.49 -3.65 -12.14
CA TYR A 22 -11.19 -4.68 -11.40
C TYR A 22 -12.67 -4.61 -11.80
N GLY A 23 -13.14 -5.63 -12.52
CA GLY A 23 -14.48 -5.70 -13.10
C GLY A 23 -15.62 -5.75 -12.08
N GLU A 24 -15.31 -5.76 -10.78
CA GLU A 24 -16.30 -5.67 -9.72
C GLU A 24 -16.71 -4.23 -9.39
N ASN A 25 -17.66 -4.14 -8.47
CA ASN A 25 -18.26 -2.92 -7.98
C ASN A 25 -17.23 -1.89 -7.48
N ILE A 26 -17.17 -0.72 -8.14
CA ILE A 26 -16.35 0.44 -7.74
C ILE A 26 -16.57 0.85 -6.27
N LYS A 27 -17.77 0.58 -5.72
CA LYS A 27 -18.12 0.89 -4.32
C LYS A 27 -17.45 -0.06 -3.32
N ALA A 28 -16.99 -1.24 -3.72
CA ALA A 28 -16.33 -2.20 -2.84
C ALA A 28 -15.02 -1.62 -2.27
N SER A 29 -14.25 -0.91 -3.10
CA SER A 29 -13.01 -0.22 -2.69
C SER A 29 -13.21 0.73 -1.51
N ARG A 30 -14.36 1.41 -1.44
CA ARG A 30 -14.72 2.36 -0.36
C ARG A 30 -14.80 1.67 1.01
N LYS A 31 -15.17 0.40 1.05
CA LYS A 31 -15.23 -0.42 2.28
C LYS A 31 -13.94 -1.21 2.51
N ALA A 32 -13.39 -1.79 1.44
CA ALA A 32 -12.23 -2.67 1.53
C ALA A 32 -10.95 -1.93 1.96
N ILE A 33 -10.71 -0.72 1.45
CA ILE A 33 -9.51 0.06 1.80
C ILE A 33 -9.47 0.41 3.30
N PRO A 34 -10.52 1.03 3.89
CA PRO A 34 -10.55 1.26 5.33
C PRO A 34 -10.46 -0.03 6.14
N ALA A 35 -11.16 -1.10 5.72
CA ALA A 35 -11.12 -2.38 6.42
C ALA A 35 -9.72 -3.00 6.45
N ALA A 36 -8.99 -2.93 5.32
CA ALA A 36 -7.63 -3.45 5.23
C ALA A 36 -6.64 -2.66 6.09
N LYS A 37 -6.72 -1.32 6.07
CA LYS A 37 -5.97 -0.45 6.99
C LYS A 37 -6.26 -0.80 8.45
N ALA A 38 -7.53 -0.92 8.81
CA ALA A 38 -7.95 -1.22 10.17
C ALA A 38 -7.46 -2.59 10.65
N ARG A 39 -7.44 -3.59 9.76
CA ARG A 39 -6.93 -4.94 10.07
C ARG A 39 -5.45 -4.92 10.41
N VAL A 40 -4.64 -4.24 9.60
CA VAL A 40 -3.18 -4.12 9.85
C VAL A 40 -2.92 -3.37 11.16
N ASN A 41 -3.62 -2.26 11.40
CA ASN A 41 -3.47 -1.49 12.63
C ASN A 41 -3.89 -2.30 13.87
N ARG A 42 -5.01 -3.03 13.80
CA ARG A 42 -5.45 -3.92 14.89
C ARG A 42 -4.44 -5.02 15.18
N ALA A 43 -3.86 -5.64 14.15
CA ALA A 43 -2.84 -6.66 14.33
C ALA A 43 -1.59 -6.11 15.01
N ASN A 44 -1.11 -4.93 14.59
CA ASN A 44 0.03 -4.28 15.23
C ASN A 44 -0.28 -3.91 16.69
N ARG A 45 -1.44 -3.29 16.96
CA ARG A 45 -1.84 -2.95 18.33
C ARG A 45 -1.94 -4.18 19.22
N ARG A 46 -2.58 -5.26 18.75
CA ARG A 46 -2.68 -6.50 19.54
C ARG A 46 -1.30 -7.06 19.88
N ALA A 47 -0.39 -7.08 18.92
CA ALA A 47 0.96 -7.57 19.15
C ALA A 47 1.76 -6.64 20.10
N ASP A 48 1.53 -5.33 20.04
CA ASP A 48 2.11 -4.37 20.99
C ASP A 48 1.54 -4.59 22.41
N THR A 49 0.22 -4.76 22.54
CA THR A 49 -0.42 -5.06 23.83
C THR A 49 0.12 -6.34 24.45
N VAL A 50 0.24 -7.42 23.67
CA VAL A 50 0.76 -8.69 24.16
C VAL A 50 2.21 -8.56 24.65
N ALA A 51 3.06 -7.83 23.91
CA ALA A 51 4.45 -7.62 24.32
C ALA A 51 4.58 -6.77 25.59
N LEU A 52 3.62 -5.87 25.86
CA LEU A 52 3.63 -4.99 27.02
C LEU A 52 2.90 -5.55 28.24
N THR A 53 2.15 -6.65 28.10
CA THR A 53 1.31 -7.18 29.19
C THR A 53 2.12 -7.53 30.43
N ASP A 54 3.29 -8.17 30.26
CA ASP A 54 4.10 -8.66 31.37
C ASP A 54 4.86 -7.54 32.10
N ALA A 55 5.05 -6.39 31.45
CA ALA A 55 5.64 -5.20 32.06
C ALA A 55 4.60 -4.30 32.75
N LEU A 56 3.30 -4.58 32.61
CA LEU A 56 2.25 -3.75 33.17
C LEU A 56 2.20 -3.88 34.69
N GLY A 57 2.55 -2.81 35.40
CA GLY A 57 2.51 -2.76 36.88
C GLY A 57 3.71 -3.42 37.56
N SER A 58 4.71 -3.87 36.80
CA SER A 58 5.99 -4.32 37.35
C SER A 58 6.93 -3.13 37.59
N THR A 59 7.64 -3.13 38.71
CA THR A 59 8.76 -2.19 38.96
C THR A 59 10.12 -2.79 38.59
N ASP A 60 10.13 -3.99 38.00
CA ASP A 60 11.35 -4.65 37.53
C ASP A 60 11.83 -4.04 36.21
N GLU A 61 12.98 -3.39 36.27
CA GLU A 61 13.63 -2.73 35.13
C GLU A 61 13.98 -3.72 34.01
N HIS A 62 14.38 -4.96 34.35
CA HIS A 62 14.72 -5.96 33.34
C HIS A 62 13.50 -6.41 32.53
N LEU A 63 12.35 -6.55 33.17
CA LEU A 63 11.08 -6.85 32.49
C LEU A 63 10.64 -5.70 31.60
N ALA A 64 10.82 -4.45 32.06
CA ALA A 64 10.52 -3.26 31.26
C ALA A 64 11.39 -3.18 29.99
N THR A 65 12.71 -3.38 30.11
CA THR A 65 13.63 -3.40 28.96
C THR A 65 13.26 -4.51 27.97
N THR A 66 12.99 -5.72 28.46
CA THR A 66 12.63 -6.86 27.61
C THR A 66 11.34 -6.60 26.82
N ALA A 67 10.33 -6.01 27.46
CA ALA A 67 9.08 -5.64 26.79
C ALA A 67 9.29 -4.53 25.73
N GLU A 68 10.14 -3.54 26.03
CA GLU A 68 10.49 -2.49 25.08
C GLU A 68 11.19 -3.05 23.84
N ASP A 69 12.18 -3.93 24.04
CA ASP A 69 12.90 -4.61 22.97
C ASP A 69 11.97 -5.49 22.12
N ALA A 70 11.01 -6.17 22.74
CA ALA A 70 10.02 -6.97 22.02
C ALA A 70 9.12 -6.10 21.11
N VAL A 71 8.74 -4.90 21.54
CA VAL A 71 7.95 -3.96 20.74
C VAL A 71 8.79 -3.34 19.62
N LYS A 72 10.02 -2.88 19.92
CA LYS A 72 10.89 -2.19 18.95
C LYS A 72 11.55 -3.13 17.95
N GLY A 73 11.99 -4.31 18.39
CA GLY A 73 12.66 -5.31 17.57
C GLY A 73 11.75 -5.98 16.54
N ARG A 74 10.43 -5.86 16.69
CA ARG A 74 9.46 -6.45 15.77
C ARG A 74 9.25 -5.59 14.53
N ARG A 75 9.38 -6.19 13.35
CA ARG A 75 8.94 -5.58 12.09
C ARG A 75 7.41 -5.40 12.07
N ARG A 76 6.94 -4.14 12.04
CA ARG A 76 5.51 -3.82 11.98
C ARG A 76 4.91 -4.22 10.64
N LYS A 77 3.65 -4.69 10.65
CA LYS A 77 2.87 -4.89 9.43
C LYS A 77 2.55 -3.52 8.83
N VAL A 78 2.73 -3.36 7.53
CA VAL A 78 2.47 -2.11 6.82
C VAL A 78 1.41 -2.34 5.76
N TRP A 79 0.38 -1.50 5.77
CA TRP A 79 -0.59 -1.45 4.69
C TRP A 79 -0.16 -0.39 3.68
N ARG A 80 -0.14 -0.73 2.39
CA ARG A 80 0.10 0.21 1.29
C ARG A 80 -0.99 0.04 0.25
N LYS A 81 -1.51 1.15 -0.25
CA LYS A 81 -2.40 1.12 -1.41
C LYS A 81 -1.54 0.90 -2.65
N VAL A 82 -1.92 -0.07 -3.47
CA VAL A 82 -1.32 -0.29 -4.79
C VAL A 82 -2.09 0.58 -5.81
N PRO A 83 -1.40 1.26 -6.74
CA PRO A 83 -2.04 2.00 -7.82
C PRO A 83 -2.83 1.07 -8.74
N ASP A 84 -3.91 1.59 -9.30
CA ASP A 84 -4.69 0.86 -10.29
C ASP A 84 -3.95 0.82 -11.65
N GLU A 85 -4.54 0.11 -12.63
CA GLU A 85 -3.98 -0.03 -13.96
C GLU A 85 -3.80 1.32 -14.67
N PRO A 86 -2.64 1.59 -15.30
CA PRO A 86 -2.44 2.81 -16.07
C PRO A 86 -3.36 2.87 -17.31
N LEU A 87 -3.79 4.09 -17.67
CA LEU A 87 -4.69 4.34 -18.79
C LEU A 87 -4.15 3.77 -20.10
N GLY A 88 -2.84 3.88 -20.36
CA GLY A 88 -2.21 3.32 -21.56
C GLY A 88 -2.46 1.83 -21.73
N MET A 89 -2.35 1.05 -20.65
CA MET A 89 -2.61 -0.40 -20.68
C MET A 89 -4.07 -0.71 -20.93
N LYS A 90 -4.98 -0.01 -20.26
CA LYS A 90 -6.42 -0.18 -20.50
C LYS A 90 -6.78 0.06 -21.97
N LEU A 91 -6.19 1.09 -22.58
CA LEU A 91 -6.40 1.42 -23.99
C LEU A 91 -5.77 0.39 -24.93
N ALA A 92 -4.58 -0.13 -24.60
CA ALA A 92 -3.92 -1.19 -25.37
C ALA A 92 -4.73 -2.48 -25.37
N ARG A 93 -5.25 -2.90 -24.20
CA ARG A 93 -6.14 -4.07 -24.08
C ARG A 93 -7.42 -3.90 -24.91
N ARG A 94 -8.01 -2.69 -24.92
CA ARG A 94 -9.18 -2.40 -25.76
C ARG A 94 -8.89 -2.52 -27.26
N GLN A 95 -7.65 -2.27 -27.67
CA GLN A 95 -7.21 -2.33 -29.07
C GLN A 95 -6.66 -3.71 -29.48
N GLY A 96 -6.49 -4.64 -28.54
CA GLY A 96 -5.87 -5.95 -28.79
C GLY A 96 -4.34 -5.92 -28.87
N ASN A 97 -3.69 -4.86 -28.37
CA ASN A 97 -2.23 -4.65 -28.43
C ASN A 97 -1.58 -4.74 -27.04
N ASP A 98 -2.09 -5.59 -26.14
CA ASP A 98 -1.64 -5.66 -24.74
C ASP A 98 -0.29 -6.37 -24.53
N GLY A 99 0.23 -7.06 -25.55
CA GLY A 99 1.47 -7.85 -25.49
C GLY A 99 2.75 -7.08 -25.18
N GLU A 100 2.76 -5.74 -25.31
CA GLU A 100 3.99 -4.93 -25.14
C GLU A 100 4.05 -4.12 -23.84
N LEU A 101 2.98 -4.03 -23.05
CA LEU A 101 2.93 -3.17 -21.87
C LEU A 101 2.94 -3.99 -20.57
N SER A 102 4.10 -4.16 -19.96
CA SER A 102 4.20 -4.72 -18.60
C SER A 102 4.15 -3.60 -17.55
N PHE A 103 3.09 -3.56 -16.74
CA PHE A 103 3.08 -2.75 -15.51
C PHE A 103 3.43 -3.62 -14.32
N ASP A 104 4.53 -3.31 -13.66
CA ASP A 104 4.87 -3.88 -12.36
C ASP A 104 4.28 -2.97 -11.25
N PRO A 105 3.23 -3.42 -10.54
CA PRO A 105 2.66 -2.69 -9.42
C PRO A 105 3.52 -2.77 -8.15
N SER A 106 4.67 -3.46 -8.18
CA SER A 106 5.58 -3.60 -7.05
C SER A 106 6.06 -2.23 -6.55
N PRO A 107 6.16 -2.05 -5.21
CA PRO A 107 6.70 -0.83 -4.63
C PRO A 107 8.17 -0.54 -5.00
N ARG A 108 8.89 -1.52 -5.58
CA ARG A 108 10.32 -1.37 -5.94
C ARG A 108 10.57 -0.28 -6.99
N ASN A 109 9.57 0.03 -7.83
CA ASN A 109 9.71 0.97 -8.95
C ASN A 109 8.98 2.30 -8.72
N TRP A 110 8.64 2.63 -7.47
CA TRP A 110 7.99 3.91 -7.13
C TRP A 110 9.07 4.90 -6.68
N HIS A 111 9.65 5.64 -7.64
CA HIS A 111 10.56 6.78 -7.39
C HIS A 111 9.79 8.09 -7.28
#